data_AF-A0A958U4F4-F1
#
_entry.id   AF-A0A958U4F4-F1
#
_cell.length_a   1.000
_cell.length_b   1.000
_cell.length_c   1.000
_cell.angle_alpha   90.00
_cell.angle_beta   90.00
_cell.angle_gamma   90.00
#
_symmetry.space_group_name_H-M   'P 1'
#
loop_
_entity.id
_entity.type
_entity.pdbx_description
1 polymer ?
#
loop_
_entity_poly.entity_id
_entity_poly.type
_entity_poly.pdbx_seq_one_letter_code
_entity_poly.pdbx_strand_id
1 'polypeptide(L)'
;MKTDFYTKAVLTVIAVCLSLHLVKDFELIPAALASENPSEVPTTTEYRLVPVSDLETIDVRIVDINTYDELNVNVKSIDTYDEMKVNIKNIDTSDELDINIDEVGGSSIFSGSAIPVILKNN
;
A
#
# COMPACT_ATOMS: atom_id res chain seq x y z
N MET A 1 -68.41 2.61 -47.04
CA MET A 1 -68.00 1.21 -46.74
C MET A 1 -66.52 0.92 -47.04
N LYS A 2 -65.88 1.49 -48.09
CA LYS A 2 -64.46 1.20 -48.42
C LYS A 2 -63.42 1.82 -47.48
N THR A 3 -63.73 2.96 -46.86
CA THR A 3 -62.86 3.66 -45.91
C THR A 3 -62.62 2.88 -44.61
N ASP A 4 -63.62 2.14 -44.15
CA ASP A 4 -63.56 1.40 -42.90
C ASP A 4 -62.55 0.24 -42.96
N PHE A 5 -62.45 -0.42 -44.12
CA PHE A 5 -61.48 -1.49 -44.34
C PHE A 5 -60.03 -0.96 -44.39
N TYR A 6 -59.83 0.21 -45.02
CA TYR A 6 -58.51 0.83 -45.12
C TYR A 6 -58.00 1.28 -43.74
N THR A 7 -58.84 1.97 -42.97
CA THR A 7 -58.49 2.40 -41.61
C THR A 7 -58.20 1.20 -40.72
N LYS A 8 -59.03 0.16 -40.77
CA LYS A 8 -58.83 -1.05 -39.97
C LYS A 8 -57.51 -1.75 -40.32
N ALA A 9 -57.19 -1.88 -41.61
CA ALA A 9 -55.94 -2.48 -42.06
C ALA A 9 -54.71 -1.71 -41.57
N VAL A 10 -54.70 -0.39 -41.73
CA VAL A 10 -53.60 0.47 -41.26
C VAL A 10 -53.43 0.38 -39.74
N LEU A 11 -54.54 0.37 -38.99
CA LEU A 11 -54.52 0.28 -37.52
C LEU A 11 -53.96 -1.06 -37.03
N THR A 12 -54.29 -2.18 -37.70
CA THR A 12 -53.66 -3.48 -37.44
C THR A 12 -52.17 -3.48 -37.71
N VAL A 13 -51.71 -2.87 -38.81
CA VAL A 13 -50.28 -2.81 -39.14
C VAL A 13 -49.51 -2.00 -38.08
N ILE A 14 -50.05 -0.85 -37.67
CA ILE A 14 -49.46 -0.03 -36.61
C ILE A 14 -49.41 -0.79 -35.29
N ALA A 15 -50.49 -1.49 -34.92
CA ALA A 15 -50.55 -2.29 -33.70
C ALA A 15 -49.48 -3.41 -33.68
N VAL A 16 -49.27 -4.09 -34.81
CA VAL A 16 -48.23 -5.12 -34.95
C VAL A 16 -46.83 -4.51 -34.83
N CYS A 17 -46.56 -3.39 -35.51
CA CYS A 17 -45.27 -2.70 -35.41
C CYS A 17 -44.96 -2.25 -33.98
N LEU A 18 -45.94 -1.68 -33.27
CA LEU A 18 -45.77 -1.26 -31.88
C LEU A 18 -45.56 -2.45 -30.94
N SER A 19 -46.26 -3.57 -31.17
CA SER A 19 -46.09 -4.79 -30.39
C SER A 19 -44.66 -5.36 -30.53
N LEU A 20 -44.10 -5.35 -31.73
CA LEU A 20 -42.72 -5.80 -31.98
C LEU A 20 -41.66 -4.85 -31.40
N HIS A 21 -41.94 -3.54 -31.38
CA HIS A 21 -41.04 -2.56 -30.77
C HIS A 21 -40.92 -2.76 -29.26
N LEU A 22 -42.06 -2.97 -28.58
CA LEU A 22 -42.08 -3.25 -27.15
C LEU A 22 -41.32 -4.52 -26.76
N VAL A 23 -41.35 -5.57 -27.59
CA VAL A 23 -40.60 -6.82 -27.34
C VAL A 23 -39.08 -6.61 -27.45
N LYS A 24 -38.62 -5.67 -28.28
CA LYS A 24 -37.19 -5.35 -28.41
C LYS A 24 -36.66 -4.56 -27.21
N ASP A 25 -37.47 -3.67 -26.67
CA ASP A 25 -37.10 -2.84 -25.52
C ASP A 25 -37.35 -3.56 -24.18
N PHE A 26 -38.03 -4.71 -24.21
CA PHE A 26 -38.18 -5.58 -23.06
C PHE A 26 -36.87 -6.34 -22.82
N GLU A 27 -35.98 -5.76 -22.01
CA GLU A 27 -34.85 -6.46 -21.41
C GLU A 27 -35.38 -7.52 -20.43
N LEU A 28 -35.82 -8.67 -20.97
CA LEU A 28 -36.34 -9.81 -20.21
C LEU A 28 -35.31 -10.35 -19.20
N ILE A 29 -34.03 -10.10 -19.46
CA ILE A 29 -32.92 -10.45 -18.60
C ILE A 29 -32.17 -9.15 -18.32
N PRO A 30 -32.25 -8.59 -17.09
CA PRO A 30 -31.46 -7.42 -16.74
C PRO A 30 -29.98 -7.76 -16.90
N ALA A 31 -29.22 -6.88 -17.56
CA ALA A 31 -27.78 -7.00 -17.61
C ALA A 31 -27.22 -6.85 -16.19
N ALA A 32 -26.70 -7.94 -15.63
CA ALA A 32 -26.01 -7.90 -14.36
C ALA A 32 -24.68 -7.16 -14.57
N LEU A 33 -24.69 -5.85 -14.32
CA LEU A 33 -23.45 -5.09 -14.17
C LEU A 33 -22.77 -5.60 -12.91
N ALA A 34 -21.54 -6.12 -13.06
CA ALA A 34 -20.71 -6.50 -11.93
C ALA A 34 -20.49 -5.23 -11.09
N SER A 35 -21.17 -5.15 -9.95
CA SER A 35 -20.83 -4.15 -8.95
C SER A 35 -19.49 -4.59 -8.38
N GLU A 36 -18.43 -3.90 -8.78
CA GLU A 36 -17.15 -3.92 -8.11
C GLU A 36 -17.33 -3.30 -6.72
N ASN A 37 -17.94 -4.04 -5.80
CA ASN A 37 -17.84 -3.73 -4.38
C ASN A 37 -16.49 -4.30 -3.93
N PRO A 38 -15.47 -3.48 -3.66
CA PRO A 38 -14.16 -3.97 -3.22
C PRO A 38 -14.16 -4.37 -1.74
N SER A 39 -15.33 -4.62 -1.15
CA SER A 39 -15.52 -4.71 0.30
C SER A 39 -15.69 -6.14 0.82
N GLU A 40 -15.04 -7.11 0.20
CA GLU A 40 -14.77 -8.39 0.85
C GLU A 40 -13.29 -8.72 0.69
N VAL A 41 -12.49 -8.04 1.52
CA VAL A 41 -11.07 -8.31 1.66
C VAL A 41 -10.93 -9.71 2.29
N PRO A 42 -10.37 -10.70 1.58
CA PRO A 42 -10.19 -12.03 2.14
C PRO A 42 -9.22 -11.96 3.33
N THR A 43 -9.65 -12.50 4.48
CA THR A 43 -8.88 -12.60 5.72
C THR A 43 -7.91 -13.78 5.66
N THR A 44 -7.06 -13.85 4.62
CA THR A 44 -5.94 -14.80 4.61
C THR A 44 -4.74 -14.15 5.28
N THR A 45 -4.09 -14.89 6.17
CA THR A 45 -3.10 -14.38 7.14
C THR A 45 -1.71 -14.11 6.55
N GLU A 46 -1.48 -14.38 5.26
CA GLU A 46 -0.12 -14.34 4.70
C GLU A 46 0.11 -13.19 3.72
N TYR A 47 -0.85 -12.89 2.84
CA TYR A 47 -0.67 -11.84 1.85
C TYR A 47 -1.97 -11.06 1.63
N ARG A 48 -1.90 -9.75 1.87
CA ARG A 48 -2.98 -8.80 1.61
C ARG A 48 -2.49 -7.74 0.65
N LEU A 49 -3.33 -7.39 -0.33
CA LEU A 49 -3.10 -6.22 -1.16
C LEU A 49 -3.20 -4.98 -0.28
N VAL A 50 -2.09 -4.27 -0.12
CA VAL A 50 -2.04 -2.99 0.59
C VAL A 50 -2.26 -1.90 -0.45
N PRO A 51 -3.27 -1.03 -0.29
CA PRO A 51 -3.43 0.10 -1.19
C PRO A 51 -2.18 0.97 -1.12
N VAL A 52 -1.56 1.22 -2.27
CA VAL A 52 -0.44 2.12 -2.40
C VAL A 52 -1.00 3.54 -2.53
N SER A 53 -0.37 4.52 -1.86
CA SER A 53 -0.77 5.92 -1.99
C SER A 53 -0.59 6.42 -3.42
N ASP A 54 -1.25 7.53 -3.80
CA ASP A 54 -1.04 8.20 -5.09
C ASP A 54 0.43 8.61 -5.32
N LEU A 55 1.22 8.67 -4.25
CA LEU A 55 2.65 8.97 -4.25
C LEU A 55 3.54 7.73 -4.34
N GLU A 56 2.97 6.55 -4.61
CA GLU A 56 3.66 5.27 -4.67
C GLU A 56 4.35 4.88 -3.34
N THR A 57 3.87 5.42 -2.22
CA THR A 57 4.40 5.12 -0.88
C THR A 57 3.48 4.16 -0.11
N ILE A 58 4.08 3.39 0.79
CA ILE A 58 3.37 2.54 1.75
C ILE A 58 3.79 2.96 3.16
N ASP A 59 2.83 3.46 3.93
CA ASP A 59 3.05 3.80 5.33
C ASP A 59 2.81 2.56 6.19
N VAL A 60 3.87 2.07 6.85
CA VAL A 60 3.82 0.87 7.70
C VAL A 60 4.03 1.27 9.15
N ARG A 61 3.03 1.00 9.99
CA ARG A 61 3.16 1.07 11.45
C ARG A 61 3.33 -0.34 11.99
N ILE A 62 4.48 -0.62 12.59
CA ILE A 62 4.74 -1.89 13.25
C ILE A 62 4.40 -1.75 14.74
N VAL A 63 3.59 -2.66 15.27
CA VAL A 63 3.09 -2.64 16.66
C VAL A 63 3.25 -4.03 17.25
N ASP A 64 3.58 -4.10 18.54
CA ASP A 64 3.62 -5.35 19.31
C ASP A 64 4.48 -6.46 18.66
N ILE A 65 5.72 -6.12 18.29
CA ILE A 65 6.68 -7.11 17.77
C ILE A 65 7.07 -8.05 18.90
N ASN A 66 6.56 -9.28 18.85
CA ASN A 66 7.00 -10.39 19.70
C ASN A 66 7.64 -11.46 18.83
N THR A 67 8.89 -11.20 18.41
CA THR A 67 9.72 -12.18 17.72
C THR A 67 10.44 -13.04 18.76
N TYR A 68 10.52 -14.34 18.53
CA TYR A 68 11.31 -15.23 19.38
C TYR A 68 12.82 -14.92 19.28
N ASP A 69 13.23 -14.27 18.18
CA ASP A 69 14.61 -13.89 17.87
C ASP A 69 14.73 -12.37 17.54
N GLU A 70 15.89 -11.93 17.08
CA GLU A 70 16.18 -10.54 16.68
C GLU A 70 15.45 -10.13 15.37
N LEU A 71 14.95 -8.88 15.32
CA LEU A 71 14.41 -8.29 14.10
C LEU A 71 15.52 -7.64 13.28
N ASN A 72 15.81 -8.19 12.10
CA ASN A 72 16.78 -7.61 11.17
C ASN A 72 16.10 -6.58 10.24
N VAL A 73 16.58 -5.34 10.28
CA VAL A 73 16.09 -4.22 9.45
C VAL A 73 17.25 -3.57 8.69
N ASN A 74 17.04 -3.33 7.40
CA ASN A 74 17.92 -2.46 6.62
C ASN A 74 17.38 -1.03 6.67
N VAL A 75 18.18 -0.11 7.21
CA VAL A 75 17.75 1.26 7.45
C VAL A 75 18.59 2.20 6.60
N LYS A 76 17.93 3.01 5.78
CA LYS A 76 18.58 4.02 4.94
C LYS A 76 18.64 5.40 5.61
N SER A 77 17.57 5.76 6.32
CA SER A 77 17.45 7.03 7.04
C SER A 77 16.53 6.84 8.23
N ILE A 78 16.79 7.58 9.30
CA ILE A 78 15.95 7.65 10.50
C ILE A 78 15.76 9.12 10.82
N ASP A 79 14.50 9.52 11.02
CA ASP A 79 14.15 10.84 11.55
C ASP A 79 13.33 10.63 12.83
N THR A 80 13.82 11.14 13.95
CA THR A 80 13.18 11.03 15.26
C THR A 80 13.00 12.40 15.89
N TYR A 81 11.86 12.62 16.54
CA TYR A 81 11.61 13.86 17.27
C TYR A 81 12.54 14.04 18.47
N ASP A 82 12.79 12.95 19.20
CA ASP A 82 13.67 12.91 20.37
C ASP A 82 14.96 12.14 20.07
N GLU A 83 15.94 12.25 20.96
CA GLU A 83 17.22 11.55 20.88
C GLU A 83 17.04 10.02 20.91
N MET A 84 17.61 9.33 19.92
CA MET A 84 17.58 7.87 19.82
C MET A 84 18.83 7.26 20.45
N LYS A 85 18.66 6.46 21.51
CA LYS A 85 19.75 5.67 22.10
C LYS A 85 19.98 4.40 21.28
N VAL A 86 21.21 4.21 20.80
CA VAL A 86 21.61 3.05 20.00
C VAL A 86 22.76 2.32 20.68
N ASN A 87 22.69 0.99 20.74
CA ASN A 87 23.80 0.15 21.17
C ASN A 87 24.43 -0.51 19.94
N ILE A 88 25.65 -0.11 19.62
CA ILE A 88 26.36 -0.57 18.44
C ILE A 88 27.43 -1.58 18.87
N LYS A 89 27.32 -2.82 18.38
CA LYS A 89 28.30 -3.88 18.66
C LYS A 89 29.50 -3.84 17.70
N ASN A 90 29.26 -3.50 16.45
CA ASN A 90 30.28 -3.46 15.40
C ASN A 90 29.93 -2.41 14.35
N ILE A 91 30.94 -1.73 13.81
CA ILE A 91 30.83 -0.83 12.67
C ILE A 91 31.85 -1.27 11.63
N ASP A 92 31.39 -1.48 10.40
CA ASP A 92 32.22 -1.84 9.27
C ASP A 92 32.00 -0.80 8.16
N THR A 93 33.05 -0.09 7.79
CA THR A 93 33.05 1.01 6.81
C THR A 93 34.29 0.91 5.95
N SER A 94 34.14 1.22 4.65
CA SER A 94 35.29 1.27 3.73
C SER A 94 36.11 2.54 3.87
N ASP A 95 35.47 3.62 4.32
CA ASP A 95 36.05 4.96 4.42
C ASP A 95 36.22 5.38 5.89
N GLU A 96 36.91 6.49 6.11
CA GLU A 96 37.13 7.07 7.44
C GLU A 96 35.80 7.47 8.10
N LEU A 97 35.65 7.11 9.38
CA LEU A 97 34.48 7.42 10.19
C LEU A 97 34.83 8.47 11.25
N ASP A 98 34.37 9.69 11.04
CA ASP A 98 34.50 10.77 12.01
C ASP A 98 33.50 10.59 13.16
N ILE A 99 33.99 10.51 14.40
CA ILE A 99 33.18 10.42 15.62
C ILE A 99 33.63 11.44 16.66
N ASN A 100 32.65 12.05 17.34
CA ASN A 100 32.90 12.85 18.53
C ASN A 100 32.73 11.96 19.75
N ILE A 101 33.76 11.91 20.61
CA ILE A 101 33.78 11.06 21.79
C ILE A 101 34.03 11.91 23.03
N ASP A 102 33.09 11.88 23.96
CA ASP A 102 33.22 12.63 25.22
C ASP A 102 33.96 11.83 26.30
N GLU A 103 33.84 10.49 26.28
CA GLU A 103 34.37 9.61 27.32
C GLU A 103 34.79 8.24 26.74
N VAL A 104 35.95 7.72 27.18
CA VAL A 104 36.38 6.34 26.90
C VAL A 104 36.83 5.68 28.20
N GLY A 105 36.27 4.51 28.49
CA GLY A 105 36.69 3.67 29.62
C GLY A 105 36.55 4.34 31.00
N GLY A 106 35.54 5.20 31.22
CA GLY A 106 35.34 5.89 32.50
C GLY A 106 36.07 7.22 32.64
N SER A 107 36.83 7.64 31.63
CA SER A 107 37.62 8.87 31.66
C SER A 107 37.20 9.81 30.53
N SER A 108 36.84 11.03 30.90
CA SER A 108 36.51 12.11 29.97
C SER A 108 37.71 12.47 29.10
N ILE A 109 37.47 12.70 27.81
CA ILE A 109 38.53 13.07 26.86
C ILE A 109 38.60 14.59 26.76
N PHE A 110 39.75 15.14 27.16
CA PHE A 110 40.06 16.56 26.99
C PHE A 110 41.29 16.71 26.11
N SER A 111 41.12 16.47 24.81
CA SER A 111 42.20 16.54 23.83
C SER A 111 41.71 17.23 22.57
N GLY A 112 42.37 18.32 22.16
CA GLY A 112 42.23 18.89 20.82
C GLY A 112 43.10 18.19 19.77
N SER A 113 43.63 17.01 20.08
CA SER A 113 44.59 16.25 19.29
C SER A 113 44.19 14.77 19.23
N ALA A 114 44.84 14.00 18.36
CA ALA A 114 44.56 12.57 18.18
C ALA A 114 44.61 11.80 19.52
N ILE A 115 43.62 10.93 19.75
CA ILE A 115 43.56 10.06 20.93
C ILE A 115 44.53 8.89 20.70
N PRO A 116 45.53 8.69 21.57
CA PRO A 116 46.44 7.55 21.43
C PRO A 116 45.70 6.24 21.72
N VAL A 117 45.79 5.30 20.78
CA VAL A 117 45.18 3.97 20.90
C VAL A 117 46.25 2.89 21.04
N ILE A 118 45.96 1.84 21.81
CA ILE A 118 46.80 0.65 21.92
C ILE A 118 46.18 -0.45 21.06
N LEU A 119 46.85 -0.79 19.97
CA LEU A 119 46.47 -1.93 19.14
C LEU A 119 46.88 -3.21 19.85
N LYS A 120 45.90 -4.04 20.22
CA LYS A 120 46.14 -5.44 20.59
C LYS A 120 46.01 -6.29 19.35
N ASN A 121 47.12 -6.85 18.87
CA ASN A 121 47.06 -7.95 17.91
C ASN A 121 46.61 -9.21 18.66
N ASN A 122 45.55 -9.84 18.17
CA ASN A 122 45.18 -11.20 18.54
C ASN A 122 46.06 -12.21 17.78
#